data_AF-A0A0Q6JXI7-F1
#
_entry.id   AF-A0A0Q6JXI7-F1
#
_cell.length_a   1.000
_cell.length_b   1.000
_cell.length_c   1.000
_cell.angle_alpha   90.00
_cell.angle_beta   90.00
_cell.angle_gamma   90.00
#
_symmetry.space_group_name_H-M   'P 1'
#
loop_
_entity.id
_entity.type
_entity.pdbx_description
1 polymer ?
#
loop_
_entity_poly.entity_id
_entity_poly.type
_entity_poly.pdbx_seq_one_letter_code
_entity_poly.pdbx_strand_id
1 'polypeptide(L)'
;MAATESYAVDFPTLADVLDPWYQAHCSIPDGFNVGDPFVMADWQFWCTANHYRVKKSARWQPRKPMLNQAFTYRRSQIVGPQKSGKGPWSAAVIAGEAVGPTLFAGWAEAGDGYACSDFGCGCGFEHAYNPGEPMGMPWPTPIIQLTATSEDQVDNVYGPLTTMIENGPLSEMMGIRENFIRLPGNARDSMVEKVTSNALSRIGKRVSFVLNDETGLYTKENKLVEVADAQRRGAAGMQGRTMETTNCWNPAQHSYAQRTYESRMKDVFKFYRMPPTGLRWENRKERRELLRFVYAGCPWISIDSIDAEAEEISETDPPKAERWFGNRLVQGVGAWMDQDVWDGAYARA
;
A
#
# COMPACT_ATOMS: atom_id res chain seq x y z
N MET A 1 18.41 22.45 -7.23
CA MET A 1 17.94 22.20 -5.85
C MET A 1 16.55 21.60 -5.96
N ALA A 2 16.43 20.27 -5.89
CA ALA A 2 15.13 19.63 -5.87
C ALA A 2 14.40 20.07 -4.58
N ALA A 3 13.13 20.43 -4.70
CA ALA A 3 12.30 20.70 -3.53
C ALA A 3 12.39 19.48 -2.60
N THR A 4 12.92 19.66 -1.41
CA THR A 4 12.70 18.71 -0.32
C THR A 4 11.20 18.63 -0.15
N GLU A 5 10.60 17.49 -0.50
CA GLU A 5 9.19 17.24 -0.24
C GLU A 5 8.97 17.44 1.27
N SER A 6 8.31 18.53 1.67
CA SER A 6 8.00 18.76 3.07
C SER A 6 6.83 17.86 3.43
N TYR A 7 7.11 16.72 4.07
CA TYR A 7 6.09 15.84 4.65
C TYR A 7 5.54 16.43 5.97
N ALA A 8 5.08 17.68 5.92
CA ALA A 8 4.50 18.36 7.06
C ALA A 8 3.04 17.93 7.23
N VAL A 9 2.73 17.24 8.33
CA VAL A 9 1.37 16.86 8.71
C VAL A 9 0.78 17.96 9.59
N ASP A 10 -0.07 18.79 9.00
CA ASP A 10 -0.76 19.93 9.65
C ASP A 10 -2.28 19.69 9.78
N PHE A 11 -2.68 18.42 9.76
CA PHE A 11 -4.07 17.98 9.69
C PHE A 11 -4.33 16.81 10.63
N PRO A 12 -5.56 16.67 11.15
CA PRO A 12 -5.88 15.56 12.04
C PRO A 12 -5.83 14.23 11.30
N THR A 13 -5.14 13.25 11.88
CA THR A 13 -4.98 11.92 11.31
C THR A 13 -4.90 10.85 12.39
N LEU A 14 -5.36 9.64 12.10
CA LEU A 14 -5.13 8.50 13.01
C LEU A 14 -3.69 7.96 12.90
N ALA A 15 -2.87 8.49 11.98
CA ALA A 15 -1.47 8.06 11.89
C ALA A 15 -0.67 8.33 13.17
N ASP A 16 -1.06 9.32 13.97
CA ASP A 16 -0.38 9.66 15.22
C ASP A 16 -0.50 8.55 16.27
N VAL A 17 -1.61 7.80 16.29
CA VAL A 17 -1.77 6.58 17.11
C VAL A 17 -1.33 5.32 16.36
N LEU A 18 -1.52 5.26 15.03
CA LEU A 18 -1.19 4.07 14.24
C LEU A 18 0.32 3.86 14.10
N ASP A 19 1.13 4.91 14.03
CA ASP A 19 2.59 4.78 13.92
C ASP A 19 3.23 4.10 15.15
N PRO A 20 3.04 4.62 16.39
CA PRO A 20 3.51 3.91 17.57
C PRO A 20 2.82 2.55 17.76
N TRP A 21 1.57 2.40 17.31
CA TRP A 21 0.90 1.10 17.33
C TRP A 21 1.59 0.10 16.38
N TYR A 22 1.95 0.49 15.15
CA TYR A 22 2.71 -0.36 14.22
C TYR A 22 4.09 -0.70 14.78
N GLN A 23 4.79 0.26 15.38
CA GLN A 23 6.09 0.00 16.00
C GLN A 23 5.98 -1.02 17.15
N ALA A 24 4.89 -1.00 17.91
CA ALA A 24 4.68 -1.93 19.02
C ALA A 24 4.17 -3.32 18.60
N HIS A 25 3.49 -3.44 17.45
CA HIS A 25 2.79 -4.67 17.05
C HIS A 25 3.39 -5.37 15.82
N CYS A 26 4.07 -4.63 14.96
CA CYS A 26 4.65 -5.13 13.72
C CYS A 26 6.18 -5.14 13.83
N SER A 27 6.80 -6.21 13.31
CA SER A 27 8.25 -6.32 13.19
C SER A 27 8.71 -6.19 11.75
N ILE A 28 10.00 -5.90 11.56
CA ILE A 28 10.68 -6.10 10.28
C ILE A 28 10.59 -7.60 9.92
N PRO A 29 10.05 -7.95 8.73
CA PRO A 29 9.71 -9.33 8.40
C PRO A 29 10.87 -10.17 7.86
N ASP A 30 11.93 -9.53 7.37
CA ASP A 30 13.02 -10.22 6.68
C ASP A 30 14.37 -9.49 6.84
N GLY A 31 15.44 -10.14 6.37
CA GLY A 31 16.79 -9.60 6.39
C GLY A 31 17.46 -9.66 7.77
N PHE A 32 18.54 -8.88 7.92
CA PHE A 32 19.37 -8.90 9.14
C PHE A 32 18.69 -8.27 10.36
N ASN A 33 17.65 -7.46 10.14
CA ASN A 33 16.88 -6.79 11.18
C ASN A 33 15.55 -7.51 11.48
N VAL A 34 15.40 -8.76 11.03
CA VAL A 34 14.17 -9.53 11.29
C VAL A 34 13.85 -9.56 12.79
N GLY A 35 12.60 -9.25 13.12
CA GLY A 35 12.14 -9.17 14.52
C GLY A 35 12.31 -7.80 15.18
N ASP A 36 13.13 -6.90 14.64
CA ASP A 36 13.20 -5.51 15.13
C ASP A 36 11.86 -4.79 14.90
N PRO A 37 11.49 -3.77 15.70
CA PRO A 37 10.28 -2.99 15.50
C PRO A 37 10.17 -2.39 14.10
N PHE A 38 8.99 -2.49 13.48
CA PHE A 38 8.72 -1.84 12.21
C PHE A 38 8.54 -0.33 12.42
N VAL A 39 9.53 0.47 12.02
CA VAL A 39 9.46 1.93 12.05
C VAL A 39 9.18 2.45 10.64
N MET A 40 8.12 3.25 10.50
CA MET A 40 7.78 3.84 9.21
C MET A 40 8.83 4.86 8.78
N ALA A 41 9.27 4.78 7.52
CA ALA A 41 10.00 5.86 6.88
C ALA A 41 9.08 7.07 6.66
N ASP A 42 9.64 8.27 6.50
CA ASP A 42 8.86 9.51 6.38
C ASP A 42 7.77 9.47 5.29
N TRP A 43 8.07 8.88 4.13
CA TRP A 43 7.10 8.74 3.05
C TRP A 43 5.99 7.72 3.37
N GLN A 44 6.31 6.67 4.14
CA GLN A 44 5.33 5.69 4.64
C GLN A 44 4.39 6.36 5.64
N PHE A 45 4.94 7.10 6.61
CA PHE A 45 4.14 7.92 7.53
C PHE A 45 3.28 8.92 6.78
N TRP A 46 3.82 9.63 5.78
CA TRP A 46 3.04 10.56 4.95
C TRP A 46 1.86 9.90 4.24
N CYS A 47 2.06 8.69 3.71
CA CYS A 47 1.01 7.90 3.07
C CYS A 47 -0.04 7.43 4.08
N THR A 48 0.38 6.93 5.25
CA THR A 48 -0.50 6.55 6.36
C THR A 48 -1.30 7.76 6.83
N ALA A 49 -0.64 8.89 7.11
CA ALA A 49 -1.25 10.13 7.56
C ALA A 49 -2.33 10.62 6.60
N ASN A 50 -2.07 10.59 5.29
CA ASN A 50 -3.08 10.94 4.31
C ASN A 50 -4.19 9.90 4.22
N HIS A 51 -3.89 8.59 4.17
CA HIS A 51 -4.92 7.57 4.12
C HIS A 51 -5.89 7.69 5.31
N TYR A 52 -5.37 7.92 6.52
CA TYR A 52 -6.12 8.08 7.76
C TYR A 52 -6.45 9.54 8.12
N ARG A 53 -6.35 10.47 7.18
CA ARG A 53 -6.69 11.89 7.39
C ARG A 53 -8.17 12.05 7.71
N VAL A 54 -8.47 12.49 8.93
CA VAL A 54 -9.83 12.71 9.40
C VAL A 54 -10.34 14.08 8.96
N LYS A 55 -11.60 14.16 8.53
CA LYS A 55 -12.25 15.45 8.26
C LYS A 55 -12.49 16.15 9.59
N LYS A 56 -12.12 17.42 9.72
CA LYS A 56 -12.46 18.25 10.92
C LYS A 56 -13.97 18.29 11.21
N SER A 57 -14.81 18.03 10.20
CA SER A 57 -16.27 17.94 10.33
C SER A 57 -16.76 16.55 10.80
N ALA A 58 -15.89 15.56 11.00
CA ALA A 58 -16.28 14.25 11.50
C ALA A 58 -16.92 14.36 12.88
N ARG A 59 -17.94 13.55 13.13
CA ARG A 59 -18.73 13.53 14.37
C ARG A 59 -18.80 12.12 14.90
N TRP A 60 -18.43 11.96 16.16
CA TRP A 60 -18.55 10.68 16.84
C TRP A 60 -20.02 10.34 17.05
N GLN A 61 -20.38 9.10 16.71
CA GLN A 61 -21.75 8.59 16.79
C GLN A 61 -21.69 7.15 17.33
N PRO A 62 -21.70 6.95 18.66
CA PRO A 62 -21.40 5.64 19.27
C PRO A 62 -22.25 4.47 18.74
N ARG A 63 -23.53 4.72 18.43
CA ARG A 63 -24.45 3.68 17.92
C ARG A 63 -24.34 3.46 16.41
N LYS A 64 -23.81 4.42 15.67
CA LYS A 64 -23.65 4.36 14.21
C LYS A 64 -22.46 5.23 13.79
N PRO A 65 -21.22 4.76 14.05
CA PRO A 65 -20.03 5.53 13.76
C PRO A 65 -19.97 5.98 12.30
N MET A 66 -19.39 7.16 12.07
CA MET A 66 -18.96 7.52 10.72
C MET A 66 -17.79 6.62 10.34
N LEU A 67 -17.93 5.81 9.29
CA LEU A 67 -16.89 4.91 8.81
C LEU A 67 -16.04 5.66 7.78
N ASN A 68 -15.99 5.23 6.51
CA ASN A 68 -15.21 5.94 5.50
C ASN A 68 -15.57 7.43 5.35
N GLN A 69 -16.78 7.86 5.76
CA GLN A 69 -17.20 9.25 5.66
C GLN A 69 -16.44 10.17 6.62
N ALA A 70 -15.90 9.64 7.71
CA ALA A 70 -15.05 10.38 8.64
C ALA A 70 -13.72 10.82 7.99
N PHE A 71 -13.27 10.11 6.97
CA PHE A 71 -11.98 10.34 6.32
C PHE A 71 -12.08 11.24 5.09
N THR A 72 -11.00 11.99 4.83
CA THR A 72 -10.87 12.86 3.66
C THR A 72 -10.81 12.05 2.38
N TYR A 73 -10.09 10.93 2.41
CA TYR A 73 -9.92 10.05 1.27
C TYR A 73 -10.57 8.69 1.55
N ARG A 74 -11.43 8.24 0.63
CA ARG A 74 -12.00 6.89 0.68
C ARG A 74 -11.04 5.85 0.09
N ARG A 75 -10.04 6.30 -0.67
CA ARG A 75 -9.06 5.47 -1.36
C ARG A 75 -7.69 6.14 -1.39
N SER A 76 -6.65 5.32 -1.41
CA SER A 76 -5.28 5.78 -1.64
C SER A 76 -4.61 4.97 -2.74
N GLN A 77 -3.76 5.62 -3.52
CA GLN A 77 -2.85 4.99 -4.48
C GLN A 77 -1.42 5.43 -4.18
N ILE A 78 -0.53 4.44 -4.04
CA ILE A 78 0.88 4.63 -3.74
C ILE A 78 1.69 4.06 -4.92
N VAL A 79 2.33 4.97 -5.65
CA VAL A 79 3.23 4.68 -6.77
C VAL A 79 4.65 4.95 -6.31
N GLY A 80 5.49 3.92 -6.37
CA GLY A 80 6.91 4.05 -6.03
C GLY A 80 7.75 2.97 -6.70
N PRO A 81 9.07 3.12 -6.76
CA PRO A 81 9.93 2.17 -7.45
C PRO A 81 9.94 0.79 -6.76
N GLN A 82 10.41 -0.23 -7.46
CA GLN A 82 10.47 -1.59 -6.93
C GLN A 82 11.38 -1.65 -5.70
N LYS A 83 11.04 -2.50 -4.73
CA LYS A 83 11.75 -2.65 -3.44
C LYS A 83 11.78 -1.40 -2.56
N SER A 84 11.01 -0.37 -2.86
CA SER A 84 10.90 0.83 -2.01
C SER A 84 10.26 0.60 -0.63
N GLY A 85 9.95 -0.64 -0.22
CA GLY A 85 9.33 -0.95 1.08
C GLY A 85 7.79 -0.88 1.13
N LYS A 86 7.10 -0.86 -0.02
CA LYS A 86 5.62 -0.83 -0.07
C LYS A 86 4.96 -2.08 0.51
N GLY A 87 5.55 -3.26 0.29
CA GLY A 87 5.01 -4.55 0.74
C GLY A 87 4.93 -4.65 2.26
N PRO A 88 6.06 -4.56 2.99
CA PRO A 88 6.07 -4.56 4.45
C PRO A 88 5.21 -3.45 5.08
N TRP A 89 5.25 -2.23 4.52
CA TRP A 89 4.37 -1.15 4.97
C TRP A 89 2.88 -1.49 4.79
N SER A 90 2.51 -2.06 3.65
CA SER A 90 1.12 -2.47 3.42
C SER A 90 0.71 -3.61 4.36
N ALA A 91 1.62 -4.51 4.72
CA ALA A 91 1.37 -5.53 5.73
C ALA A 91 1.04 -4.92 7.11
N ALA A 92 1.81 -3.90 7.54
CA ALA A 92 1.51 -3.16 8.77
C ALA A 92 0.14 -2.46 8.70
N VAL A 93 -0.20 -1.83 7.56
CA VAL A 93 -1.53 -1.23 7.33
C VAL A 93 -2.64 -2.29 7.47
N ILE A 94 -2.43 -3.49 6.94
CA ILE A 94 -3.39 -4.59 7.05
C ILE A 94 -3.53 -5.09 8.49
N ALA A 95 -2.44 -5.19 9.26
CA ALA A 95 -2.50 -5.48 10.68
C ALA A 95 -3.34 -4.41 11.43
N GLY A 96 -3.15 -3.13 11.08
CA GLY A 96 -3.96 -2.03 11.61
C GLY A 96 -5.44 -2.15 11.26
N GLU A 97 -5.79 -2.38 9.99
CA GLU A 97 -7.20 -2.54 9.59
C GLU A 97 -7.84 -3.80 10.20
N ALA A 98 -7.03 -4.80 10.54
CA ALA A 98 -7.47 -6.04 11.16
C ALA A 98 -7.80 -5.88 12.65
N VAL A 99 -6.92 -5.25 13.43
CA VAL A 99 -7.05 -5.20 14.91
C VAL A 99 -6.60 -3.89 15.56
N GLY A 100 -6.08 -2.94 14.78
CA GLY A 100 -5.59 -1.64 15.26
C GLY A 100 -6.62 -0.50 15.17
N PRO A 101 -6.28 0.69 15.70
CA PRO A 101 -7.16 1.84 15.84
C PRO A 101 -7.44 2.59 14.52
N THR A 102 -8.10 1.93 13.57
CA THR A 102 -8.28 2.42 12.18
C THR A 102 -9.61 3.11 11.89
N LEU A 103 -10.58 3.06 12.81
CA LEU A 103 -11.84 3.80 12.74
C LEU A 103 -11.81 5.06 13.60
N PHE A 104 -12.45 6.13 13.13
CA PHE A 104 -12.60 7.35 13.93
C PHE A 104 -13.55 7.13 15.11
N ALA A 105 -13.06 7.40 16.31
CA ALA A 105 -13.74 7.20 17.59
C ALA A 105 -14.05 8.50 18.36
N GLY A 106 -13.82 9.67 17.74
CA GLY A 106 -14.07 10.97 18.35
C GLY A 106 -12.85 11.86 18.40
N TRP A 107 -12.99 12.99 19.08
CA TRP A 107 -11.93 13.98 19.26
C TRP A 107 -11.50 13.94 20.72
N ALA A 108 -10.20 13.82 20.96
CA ALA A 108 -9.65 13.68 22.29
C ALA A 108 -9.87 14.96 23.12
N GLU A 109 -10.23 14.76 24.39
CA GLU A 109 -10.18 15.74 25.46
C GLU A 109 -8.95 15.50 26.34
N ALA A 110 -8.73 16.37 27.33
CA ALA A 110 -7.58 16.23 28.23
C ALA A 110 -7.71 14.95 29.07
N GLY A 111 -6.70 14.08 28.97
CA GLY A 111 -6.64 12.81 29.70
C GLY A 111 -7.17 11.60 28.92
N ASP A 112 -7.66 11.80 27.70
CA ASP A 112 -8.04 10.68 26.83
C ASP A 112 -6.81 9.89 26.37
N GLY A 113 -7.00 8.58 26.22
CA GLY A 113 -5.99 7.65 25.77
C GLY A 113 -6.59 6.45 25.06
N TYR A 114 -5.73 5.69 24.40
CA TYR A 114 -6.04 4.39 23.80
C TYR A 114 -5.27 3.31 24.55
N ALA A 115 -5.96 2.28 25.03
CA ALA A 115 -5.33 1.09 25.58
C ALA A 115 -5.75 -0.15 24.79
N CYS A 116 -4.79 -0.99 24.39
CA CYS A 116 -5.08 -2.24 23.68
C CYS A 116 -5.97 -3.19 24.52
N SER A 117 -5.88 -3.12 25.86
CA SER A 117 -6.70 -3.90 26.79
C SER A 117 -8.20 -3.62 26.67
N ASP A 118 -8.59 -2.38 26.32
CA ASP A 118 -9.99 -2.01 26.08
C ASP A 118 -10.61 -2.75 24.89
N PHE A 119 -9.76 -3.27 24.00
CA PHE A 119 -10.14 -3.98 22.77
C PHE A 119 -9.73 -5.46 22.79
N GLY A 120 -9.42 -6.00 23.96
CA GLY A 120 -9.17 -7.43 24.16
C GLY A 120 -7.75 -7.90 23.81
N CYS A 121 -6.79 -6.98 23.62
CA CYS A 121 -5.39 -7.31 23.39
C CYS A 121 -4.57 -7.08 24.68
N GLY A 122 -3.87 -8.12 25.14
CA GLY A 122 -3.10 -8.11 26.39
C GLY A 122 -1.70 -7.52 26.29
N CYS A 123 -1.32 -6.92 25.14
CA CYS A 123 0.05 -6.51 24.85
C CYS A 123 0.58 -5.34 25.71
N GLY A 124 -0.29 -4.66 26.46
CA GLY A 124 0.07 -3.52 27.31
C GLY A 124 0.36 -2.22 26.57
N PHE A 125 0.08 -2.13 25.26
CA PHE A 125 0.22 -0.88 24.52
C PHE A 125 -0.81 0.16 24.98
N GLU A 126 -0.32 1.35 25.30
CA GLU A 126 -1.11 2.53 25.61
C GLU A 126 -0.60 3.74 24.83
N HIS A 127 -1.50 4.64 24.45
CA HIS A 127 -1.20 5.89 23.76
C HIS A 127 -2.03 7.02 24.33
N ALA A 128 -1.37 8.08 24.83
CA ALA A 128 -2.05 9.29 25.29
C ALA A 128 -2.29 10.23 24.10
N TYR A 129 -3.50 10.77 23.99
CA TYR A 129 -3.83 11.75 22.95
C TYR A 129 -3.61 13.18 23.44
N ASN A 130 -3.20 14.07 22.53
CA ASN A 130 -3.31 15.51 22.76
C ASN A 130 -4.76 15.97 22.51
N PRO A 131 -5.26 16.97 23.27
CA PRO A 131 -6.59 17.51 23.03
C PRO A 131 -6.80 17.97 21.58
N GLY A 132 -7.88 17.50 20.97
CA GLY A 132 -8.24 17.78 19.57
C GLY A 132 -7.65 16.80 18.55
N GLU A 133 -6.85 15.81 18.97
CA GLU A 133 -6.46 14.70 18.10
C GLU A 133 -7.65 13.78 17.82
N PRO A 134 -7.74 13.19 16.61
CA PRO A 134 -8.74 12.17 16.35
C PRO A 134 -8.37 10.87 17.07
N MET A 135 -9.28 10.36 17.89
CA MET A 135 -9.12 9.05 18.52
C MET A 135 -9.47 7.92 17.56
N GLY A 136 -8.78 6.80 17.68
CA GLY A 136 -9.01 5.60 16.89
C GLY A 136 -9.64 4.45 17.68
N MET A 137 -10.36 3.56 16.99
CA MET A 137 -10.85 2.27 17.51
C MET A 137 -10.74 1.19 16.43
N PRO A 138 -10.68 -0.11 16.78
CA PRO A 138 -10.68 -1.18 15.80
C PRO A 138 -12.05 -1.43 15.17
N TRP A 139 -12.04 -2.08 14.01
CA TRP A 139 -13.24 -2.68 13.44
C TRP A 139 -13.77 -3.80 14.34
N PRO A 140 -15.10 -3.90 14.59
CA PRO A 140 -15.65 -5.01 15.37
C PRO A 140 -15.60 -6.37 14.67
N THR A 141 -15.80 -6.38 13.34
CA THR A 141 -15.85 -7.61 12.50
C THR A 141 -15.26 -7.34 11.11
N PRO A 142 -13.96 -7.04 11.00
CA PRO A 142 -13.32 -6.68 9.74
C PRO A 142 -13.28 -7.84 8.74
N ILE A 143 -13.52 -7.53 7.47
CA ILE A 143 -13.35 -8.46 6.35
C ILE A 143 -12.42 -7.80 5.35
N ILE A 144 -11.21 -8.35 5.22
CA ILE A 144 -10.11 -7.73 4.49
C ILE A 144 -9.68 -8.61 3.33
N GLN A 145 -9.50 -8.03 2.16
CA GLN A 145 -9.00 -8.74 0.98
C GLN A 145 -7.66 -8.18 0.51
N LEU A 146 -6.70 -9.08 0.30
CA LEU A 146 -5.42 -8.80 -0.33
C LEU A 146 -5.45 -9.36 -1.75
N THR A 147 -5.29 -8.48 -2.74
CA THR A 147 -5.38 -8.86 -4.14
C THR A 147 -4.10 -8.57 -4.85
N ALA A 148 -3.62 -9.51 -5.66
CA ALA A 148 -2.50 -9.32 -6.58
C ALA A 148 -2.72 -10.15 -7.85
N THR A 149 -1.79 -10.07 -8.81
CA THR A 149 -2.01 -10.74 -10.11
C THR A 149 -1.82 -12.26 -10.07
N SER A 150 -0.98 -12.75 -9.16
CA SER A 150 -0.72 -14.17 -8.90
C SER A 150 -0.69 -14.45 -7.40
N GLU A 151 -0.74 -15.72 -7.00
CA GLU A 151 -0.57 -16.13 -5.60
C GLU A 151 0.79 -15.68 -5.04
N ASP A 152 1.87 -15.88 -5.80
CA ASP A 152 3.22 -15.45 -5.43
C ASP A 152 3.31 -13.95 -5.17
N GLN A 153 2.56 -13.14 -5.93
CA GLN A 153 2.54 -11.70 -5.70
C GLN A 153 1.71 -11.31 -4.47
N VAL A 154 0.66 -12.06 -4.13
CA VAL A 154 -0.06 -11.82 -2.88
C VAL A 154 0.87 -12.07 -1.68
N ASP A 155 1.82 -13.00 -1.80
CA ASP A 155 2.78 -13.31 -0.74
C ASP A 155 3.82 -12.19 -0.51
N ASN A 156 3.97 -11.22 -1.42
CA ASN A 156 4.77 -10.00 -1.16
C ASN A 156 4.21 -9.12 -0.03
N VAL A 157 2.92 -9.29 0.30
CA VAL A 157 2.28 -8.62 1.45
C VAL A 157 1.86 -9.64 2.51
N TYR A 158 1.30 -10.78 2.09
CA TYR A 158 0.84 -11.81 3.02
C TYR A 158 1.99 -12.44 3.81
N GLY A 159 3.14 -12.69 3.18
CA GLY A 159 4.34 -13.21 3.85
C GLY A 159 4.83 -12.28 4.95
N PRO A 160 5.13 -10.99 4.65
CA PRO A 160 5.45 -10.00 5.68
C PRO A 160 4.42 -9.91 6.80
N LEU A 161 3.13 -9.94 6.48
CA LEU A 161 2.05 -9.92 7.48
C LEU A 161 2.11 -11.16 8.39
N THR A 162 2.30 -12.36 7.84
CA THR A 162 2.43 -13.57 8.66
C THR A 162 3.63 -13.51 9.59
N THR A 163 4.77 -13.02 9.12
CA THR A 163 5.96 -12.86 9.98
C THR A 163 5.76 -11.82 11.08
N MET A 164 5.12 -10.68 10.76
CA MET A 164 4.74 -9.68 11.77
C MET A 164 3.82 -10.25 12.84
N ILE A 165 2.88 -11.13 12.44
CA ILE A 165 1.98 -11.81 13.38
C ILE A 165 2.75 -12.76 14.29
N GLU A 166 3.60 -13.62 13.72
CA GLU A 166 4.33 -14.65 14.45
C GLU A 166 5.36 -14.07 15.42
N ASN A 167 6.02 -12.97 15.04
CA ASN A 167 7.07 -12.35 15.86
C ASN A 167 6.53 -11.40 16.93
N GLY A 168 5.26 -11.00 16.84
CA GLY A 168 4.69 -9.91 17.63
C GLY A 168 3.50 -10.32 18.51
N PRO A 169 2.96 -9.36 19.28
CA PRO A 169 1.77 -9.57 20.11
C PRO A 169 0.50 -9.88 19.29
N LEU A 170 0.55 -9.68 17.97
CA LEU A 170 -0.54 -9.96 17.05
C LEU A 170 -0.90 -11.46 17.00
N SER A 171 0.03 -12.37 17.31
CA SER A 171 -0.22 -13.82 17.39
C SER A 171 -1.34 -14.20 18.38
N GLU A 172 -1.56 -13.39 19.42
CA GLU A 172 -2.65 -13.60 20.39
C GLU A 172 -4.04 -13.30 19.80
N MET A 173 -4.09 -12.43 18.79
CA MET A 173 -5.33 -11.92 18.19
C MET A 173 -5.61 -12.50 16.81
N MET A 174 -4.56 -12.79 16.04
CA MET A 174 -4.63 -13.13 14.62
C MET A 174 -4.21 -14.58 14.39
N GLY A 175 -5.17 -15.43 14.04
CA GLY A 175 -4.93 -16.85 13.82
C GLY A 175 -4.59 -17.16 12.35
N ILE A 176 -3.32 -17.36 12.04
CA ILE A 176 -2.85 -17.74 10.70
C ILE A 176 -3.43 -19.11 10.29
N ARG A 177 -3.97 -19.20 9.08
CA ARG A 177 -4.38 -20.44 8.39
C ARG A 177 -3.81 -20.43 6.98
N GLU A 178 -3.88 -21.56 6.30
CA GLU A 178 -3.29 -21.76 4.96
C GLU A 178 -3.69 -20.66 3.94
N ASN A 179 -4.97 -20.28 3.91
CA ASN A 179 -5.51 -19.40 2.87
C ASN A 179 -6.10 -18.08 3.41
N PHE A 180 -6.08 -17.88 4.72
CA PHE A 180 -6.64 -16.70 5.38
C PHE A 180 -6.07 -16.55 6.80
N ILE A 181 -6.19 -15.36 7.37
CA ILE A 181 -5.90 -15.09 8.77
C ILE A 181 -7.22 -14.81 9.47
N ARG A 182 -7.54 -15.61 10.49
CA ARG A 182 -8.74 -15.40 11.30
C ARG A 182 -8.53 -14.22 12.24
N LEU A 183 -9.51 -13.32 12.29
CA LEU A 183 -9.48 -12.14 13.15
C LEU A 183 -10.34 -12.34 14.40
N PRO A 184 -10.12 -11.53 15.46
CA PRO A 184 -10.96 -11.54 16.65
C PRO A 184 -12.43 -11.27 16.34
N GLY A 185 -13.29 -11.69 17.27
CA GLY A 185 -14.74 -11.52 17.18
C GLY A 185 -15.49 -12.80 16.82
N ASN A 186 -16.79 -12.79 17.12
CA ASN A 186 -17.67 -13.95 16.93
C ASN A 186 -18.25 -14.04 15.50
N ALA A 187 -17.92 -13.11 14.62
CA ALA A 187 -18.36 -13.13 13.24
C ALA A 187 -17.58 -14.18 12.44
N ARG A 188 -18.31 -15.13 11.85
CA ARG A 188 -17.76 -16.22 11.03
C ARG A 188 -16.83 -15.74 9.92
N ASP A 189 -17.09 -14.56 9.37
CA ASP A 189 -16.39 -14.04 8.20
C ASP A 189 -15.30 -13.01 8.53
N SER A 190 -14.98 -12.79 9.81
CA SER A 190 -13.94 -11.85 10.24
C SER A 190 -12.54 -12.39 9.91
N MET A 191 -11.94 -11.94 8.81
CA MET A 191 -10.70 -12.50 8.27
C MET A 191 -9.93 -11.55 7.35
N VAL A 192 -8.64 -11.82 7.18
CA VAL A 192 -7.82 -11.38 6.04
C VAL A 192 -7.73 -12.53 5.05
N GLU A 193 -8.11 -12.34 3.79
CA GLU A 193 -8.05 -13.38 2.76
C GLU A 193 -7.26 -12.95 1.52
N LYS A 194 -6.56 -13.91 0.91
CA LYS A 194 -5.90 -13.76 -0.39
C LYS A 194 -6.94 -13.83 -1.52
N VAL A 195 -6.83 -12.97 -2.53
CA VAL A 195 -7.70 -12.95 -3.71
C VAL A 195 -6.84 -12.85 -4.96
N THR A 196 -7.10 -13.69 -5.96
CA THR A 196 -6.43 -13.68 -7.26
C THR A 196 -7.44 -13.54 -8.39
N SER A 197 -6.96 -13.36 -9.62
CA SER A 197 -7.80 -13.23 -10.84
C SER A 197 -8.79 -14.39 -11.07
N ASN A 198 -8.48 -15.58 -10.54
CA ASN A 198 -9.32 -16.77 -10.66
C ASN A 198 -10.41 -16.87 -9.57
N ALA A 199 -10.35 -16.04 -8.53
CA ALA A 199 -11.24 -16.10 -7.38
C ALA A 199 -12.56 -15.33 -7.59
N LEU A 200 -13.24 -15.54 -8.73
CA LEU A 200 -14.48 -14.84 -9.09
C LEU A 200 -15.60 -15.00 -8.04
N SER A 201 -15.60 -16.09 -7.27
CA SER A 201 -16.56 -16.33 -6.19
C SER A 201 -16.42 -15.37 -5.00
N ARG A 202 -15.30 -14.65 -4.87
CA ARG A 202 -14.99 -13.75 -3.74
C ARG A 202 -15.35 -12.27 -3.99
N ILE A 203 -15.86 -11.97 -5.19
CA ILE A 203 -16.10 -10.64 -5.77
C ILE A 203 -17.33 -9.91 -5.19
N GLY A 204 -18.16 -10.58 -4.37
CA GLY A 204 -19.38 -10.02 -3.76
C GLY A 204 -19.34 -9.83 -2.23
N LYS A 205 -18.17 -9.98 -1.60
CA LYS A 205 -18.07 -9.93 -0.13
C LYS A 205 -18.24 -8.50 0.42
N ARG A 206 -18.77 -8.46 1.64
CA ARG A 206 -18.99 -7.25 2.45
C ARG A 206 -17.69 -6.82 3.12
N VAL A 207 -16.71 -6.40 2.33
CA VAL A 207 -15.36 -6.04 2.78
C VAL A 207 -15.31 -4.69 3.52
N SER A 208 -14.57 -4.62 4.63
CA SER A 208 -14.25 -3.38 5.34
C SER A 208 -13.00 -2.70 4.75
N PHE A 209 -12.05 -3.49 4.26
CA PHE A 209 -10.83 -3.00 3.63
C PHE A 209 -10.38 -3.89 2.46
N VAL A 210 -9.76 -3.27 1.45
CA VAL A 210 -9.15 -3.99 0.32
C VAL A 210 -7.81 -3.37 0.00
N LEU A 211 -6.77 -4.19 -0.07
CA LEU A 211 -5.49 -3.83 -0.67
C LEU A 211 -5.39 -4.49 -2.04
N ASN A 212 -5.19 -3.67 -3.07
CA ASN A 212 -4.81 -4.13 -4.40
C ASN A 212 -3.32 -3.84 -4.61
N ASP A 213 -2.49 -4.88 -4.58
CA ASP A 213 -1.07 -4.78 -4.87
C ASP A 213 -0.79 -4.93 -6.37
N GLU A 214 0.28 -4.30 -6.84
CA GLU A 214 0.72 -4.23 -8.22
C GLU A 214 -0.37 -3.85 -9.25
N THR A 215 -1.19 -2.85 -8.90
CA THR A 215 -2.31 -2.40 -9.75
C THR A 215 -1.93 -1.90 -11.13
N GLY A 216 -0.64 -1.62 -11.38
CA GLY A 216 -0.08 -1.34 -12.69
C GLY A 216 -0.16 -2.50 -13.67
N LEU A 217 -0.30 -3.73 -13.17
CA LEU A 217 -0.46 -4.96 -13.97
C LEU A 217 -1.93 -5.37 -14.14
N TYR A 218 -2.87 -4.68 -13.51
CA TYR A 218 -4.29 -5.05 -13.57
C TYR A 218 -4.86 -4.54 -14.89
N THR A 219 -5.26 -5.46 -15.75
CA THR A 219 -5.76 -5.16 -17.09
C THR A 219 -7.15 -5.78 -17.29
N LYS A 220 -7.79 -5.48 -18.42
CA LYS A 220 -9.05 -6.16 -18.77
C LYS A 220 -8.77 -7.61 -19.16
N GLU A 221 -7.66 -7.83 -19.84
CA GLU A 221 -7.21 -9.11 -20.38
C GLU A 221 -7.00 -10.14 -19.27
N ASN A 222 -6.41 -9.73 -18.13
CA ASN A 222 -6.25 -10.59 -16.96
C ASN A 222 -7.40 -10.50 -15.95
N LYS A 223 -8.51 -9.83 -16.29
CA LYS A 223 -9.75 -9.69 -15.51
C LYS A 223 -9.62 -8.98 -14.16
N LEU A 224 -8.42 -8.57 -13.73
CA LEU A 224 -8.20 -7.97 -12.41
C LEU A 224 -8.81 -6.57 -12.28
N VAL A 225 -9.00 -5.87 -13.40
CA VAL A 225 -9.81 -4.66 -13.43
C VAL A 225 -11.23 -4.91 -12.89
N GLU A 226 -11.87 -6.01 -13.29
CA GLU A 226 -13.24 -6.33 -12.87
C GLU A 226 -13.28 -6.76 -11.40
N VAL A 227 -12.26 -7.50 -10.96
CA VAL A 227 -12.06 -7.87 -9.54
C VAL A 227 -11.98 -6.62 -8.67
N ALA A 228 -11.08 -5.68 -9.01
CA ALA A 228 -10.89 -4.46 -8.24
C ALA A 228 -12.15 -3.56 -8.25
N ASP A 229 -12.83 -3.42 -9.40
CA ASP A 229 -14.06 -2.65 -9.50
C ASP A 229 -15.20 -3.25 -8.65
N ALA A 230 -15.29 -4.58 -8.56
CA ALA A 230 -16.27 -5.24 -7.70
C ALA A 230 -15.94 -5.15 -6.20
N GLN A 231 -14.68 -5.34 -5.83
CA GLN A 231 -14.19 -5.14 -4.46
C GLN A 231 -14.50 -3.73 -3.96
N ARG A 232 -14.31 -2.72 -4.82
CA ARG A 232 -14.67 -1.34 -4.49
C ARG A 232 -16.17 -1.12 -4.32
N ARG A 233 -17.01 -1.81 -5.09
CA ARG A 233 -18.46 -1.78 -4.87
C ARG A 233 -18.83 -2.41 -3.53
N GLY A 234 -18.20 -3.54 -3.18
CA GLY A 234 -18.33 -4.18 -1.87
C GLY A 234 -17.93 -3.25 -0.72
N ALA A 235 -16.73 -2.66 -0.80
CA ALA A 235 -16.24 -1.69 0.16
C ALA A 235 -17.18 -0.48 0.29
N ALA A 236 -17.66 0.08 -0.83
CA ALA A 236 -18.59 1.20 -0.81
C ALA A 236 -19.91 0.85 -0.10
N GLY A 237 -20.47 -0.33 -0.36
CA GLY A 237 -21.70 -0.80 0.29
C GLY A 237 -21.55 -1.01 1.80
N MET A 238 -20.34 -1.34 2.26
CA MET A 238 -20.01 -1.50 3.69
C MET A 238 -19.41 -0.26 4.33
N GLN A 239 -19.27 0.82 3.57
CA GLN A 239 -18.59 2.05 3.99
C GLN A 239 -17.12 1.81 4.40
N GLY A 240 -16.50 0.79 3.81
CA GLY A 240 -15.08 0.48 3.89
C GLY A 240 -14.22 1.37 2.98
N ARG A 241 -12.91 1.10 2.98
CA ARG A 241 -11.91 1.84 2.19
C ARG A 241 -11.02 0.89 1.41
N THR A 242 -10.33 1.42 0.40
CA THR A 242 -9.37 0.60 -0.37
C THR A 242 -8.03 1.32 -0.54
N MET A 243 -6.96 0.55 -0.69
CA MET A 243 -5.63 1.05 -0.95
C MET A 243 -5.01 0.31 -2.13
N GLU A 244 -4.22 1.02 -2.93
CA GLU A 244 -3.54 0.49 -4.10
C GLU A 244 -2.06 0.76 -3.97
N THR A 245 -1.24 -0.26 -4.18
CA THR A 245 0.21 -0.14 -4.35
C THR A 245 0.59 -0.54 -5.76
N THR A 246 1.58 0.13 -6.33
CA THR A 246 2.11 -0.20 -7.66
C THR A 246 3.50 0.39 -7.88
N ASN A 247 4.24 -0.24 -8.80
CA ASN A 247 5.32 0.44 -9.51
C ASN A 247 4.75 1.24 -10.68
N CYS A 248 5.60 1.97 -11.42
CA CYS A 248 5.15 2.63 -12.63
C CYS A 248 4.68 1.62 -13.69
N TRP A 249 3.49 1.85 -14.23
CA TRP A 249 2.88 0.98 -15.24
C TRP A 249 3.31 1.38 -16.66
N ASN A 250 3.06 0.49 -17.62
CA ASN A 250 3.14 0.84 -19.03
C ASN A 250 1.90 1.66 -19.43
N PRO A 251 2.03 2.93 -19.87
CA PRO A 251 0.90 3.78 -20.23
C PRO A 251 0.04 3.26 -21.39
N ALA A 252 0.55 2.33 -22.19
CA ALA A 252 -0.18 1.70 -23.29
C ALA A 252 -1.15 0.60 -22.84
N GLN A 253 -1.04 0.11 -21.60
CA GLN A 253 -1.84 -1.02 -21.10
C GLN A 253 -3.17 -0.60 -20.46
N HIS A 254 -3.40 0.71 -20.26
CA HIS A 254 -4.63 1.22 -19.62
C HIS A 254 -4.98 0.52 -18.31
N SER A 255 -3.95 0.31 -17.48
CA SER A 255 -4.06 -0.47 -16.25
C SER A 255 -5.02 0.16 -15.24
N TYR A 256 -5.42 -0.62 -14.25
CA TYR A 256 -6.24 -0.12 -13.15
C TYR A 256 -5.54 1.02 -12.39
N ALA A 257 -4.22 0.93 -12.17
CA ALA A 257 -3.44 2.02 -11.61
C ALA A 257 -3.53 3.30 -12.44
N GLN A 258 -3.42 3.18 -13.77
CA GLN A 258 -3.56 4.33 -14.68
C GLN A 258 -4.94 4.99 -14.53
N ARG A 259 -6.01 4.19 -14.54
CA ARG A 259 -7.39 4.69 -14.34
C ARG A 259 -7.55 5.43 -13.01
N THR A 260 -6.96 4.91 -11.93
CA THR A 260 -6.97 5.58 -10.62
C THR A 260 -6.18 6.89 -10.67
N TYR A 261 -4.97 6.87 -11.23
CA TYR A 261 -4.08 8.03 -11.31
C TYR A 261 -4.65 9.16 -12.18
N GLU A 262 -5.34 8.84 -13.28
CA GLU A 262 -5.97 9.82 -14.17
C GLU A 262 -7.34 10.33 -13.65
N SER A 263 -7.91 9.68 -12.64
CA SER A 263 -9.19 10.08 -12.05
C SER A 263 -9.13 11.51 -11.48
N ARG A 264 -10.13 12.34 -11.79
CA ARG A 264 -10.23 13.73 -11.27
C ARG A 264 -10.88 13.83 -9.88
N MET A 265 -11.18 12.70 -9.26
CA MET A 265 -11.84 12.66 -7.95
C MET A 265 -10.89 13.14 -6.85
N LYS A 266 -11.35 14.10 -6.05
CA LYS A 266 -10.56 14.72 -4.96
C LYS A 266 -10.48 13.86 -3.69
N ASP A 267 -11.34 12.85 -3.58
CA ASP A 267 -11.42 11.93 -2.43
C ASP A 267 -10.58 10.65 -2.63
N VAL A 268 -9.61 10.70 -3.55
CA VAL A 268 -8.61 9.66 -3.79
C VAL A 268 -7.23 10.26 -3.57
N PHE A 269 -6.54 9.84 -2.50
CA PHE A 269 -5.16 10.23 -2.27
C PHE A 269 -4.24 9.54 -3.27
N LYS A 270 -3.27 10.27 -3.82
CA LYS A 270 -2.29 9.74 -4.77
C LYS A 270 -0.91 10.18 -4.34
N PHE A 271 -0.11 9.22 -3.94
CA PHE A 271 1.31 9.41 -3.72
C PHE A 271 2.06 8.89 -4.95
N TYR A 272 2.73 9.79 -5.66
CA TYR A 272 3.63 9.43 -6.74
C TYR A 272 4.77 10.45 -6.77
N ARG A 273 5.95 10.04 -6.31
CA ARG A 273 7.16 10.86 -6.43
C ARG A 273 7.64 10.83 -7.89
N MET A 274 7.11 11.75 -8.69
CA MET A 274 7.43 11.88 -10.10
C MET A 274 8.90 12.28 -10.27
N PRO A 275 9.70 11.48 -10.98
CA PRO A 275 11.12 11.80 -11.19
C PRO A 275 11.29 13.07 -12.04
N PRO A 276 12.42 13.80 -11.87
CA PRO A 276 12.72 14.97 -12.68
C PRO A 276 12.74 14.63 -14.19
N THR A 277 12.17 15.50 -15.01
CA THR A 277 12.04 15.28 -16.48
C THR A 277 13.32 15.58 -17.27
N GLY A 278 14.28 16.29 -16.68
CA GLY A 278 15.53 16.71 -17.34
C GLY A 278 16.68 15.70 -17.27
N LEU A 279 16.52 14.58 -16.55
CA LEU A 279 17.57 13.56 -16.36
C LEU A 279 17.44 12.44 -17.39
N ARG A 280 18.50 12.11 -18.12
CA ARG A 280 18.55 11.04 -19.12
C ARG A 280 18.93 9.71 -18.47
N TRP A 281 18.18 8.66 -18.77
CA TRP A 281 18.36 7.35 -18.14
C TRP A 281 19.65 6.64 -18.61
N GLU A 282 20.03 6.87 -19.86
CA GLU A 282 21.20 6.28 -20.51
C GLU A 282 22.50 6.88 -19.94
N ASN A 283 22.44 8.11 -19.42
CA ASN A 283 23.58 8.73 -18.77
C ASN A 283 23.67 8.25 -17.32
N ARG A 284 24.67 7.43 -16.99
CA ARG A 284 24.87 6.87 -15.65
C ARG A 284 24.85 7.91 -14.52
N LYS A 285 25.45 9.09 -14.70
CA LYS A 285 25.47 10.13 -13.66
C LYS A 285 24.06 10.67 -13.41
N GLU A 286 23.32 10.96 -14.47
CA GLU A 286 21.94 11.46 -14.42
C GLU A 286 20.96 10.37 -13.91
N ARG A 287 21.13 9.12 -14.32
CA ARG A 287 20.39 7.95 -13.80
C ARG A 287 20.59 7.80 -12.30
N ARG A 288 21.83 7.86 -11.80
CA ARG A 288 22.11 7.79 -10.35
C ARG A 288 21.50 8.96 -9.58
N GLU A 289 21.48 10.16 -10.16
CA GLU A 289 20.79 11.31 -9.57
C GLU A 289 19.28 11.05 -9.46
N LEU A 290 18.67 10.51 -10.52
CA LEU A 290 17.28 10.11 -10.53
C LEU A 290 16.98 9.03 -9.50
N LEU A 291 17.80 7.97 -9.43
CA LEU A 291 17.65 6.87 -8.47
C LEU A 291 17.69 7.38 -7.02
N ARG A 292 18.64 8.27 -6.69
CA ARG A 292 18.67 8.91 -5.36
C ARG A 292 17.40 9.68 -5.04
N PHE A 293 16.81 10.35 -6.03
CA PHE A 293 15.56 11.09 -5.85
C PHE A 293 14.38 10.15 -5.59
N VAL A 294 14.18 9.13 -6.42
CA VAL A 294 13.01 8.24 -6.30
C VAL A 294 13.08 7.29 -5.11
N TYR A 295 14.29 6.94 -4.65
CA TYR A 295 14.53 6.12 -3.45
C TYR A 295 14.81 6.94 -2.17
N ALA A 296 14.70 8.28 -2.20
CA ALA A 296 14.90 9.06 -0.98
C ALA A 296 13.90 8.64 0.13
N GLY A 297 14.40 8.34 1.33
CA GLY A 297 13.60 7.76 2.41
C GLY A 297 13.49 6.23 2.38
N CYS A 298 14.27 5.53 1.56
CA CYS A 298 14.41 4.07 1.57
C CYS A 298 15.83 3.66 2.03
N PRO A 299 16.15 3.75 3.34
CA PRO A 299 17.52 3.51 3.84
C PRO A 299 18.02 2.07 3.62
N TRP A 300 17.11 1.11 3.40
CA TRP A 300 17.43 -0.28 3.08
C TRP A 300 17.88 -0.51 1.62
N ILE A 301 17.90 0.54 0.79
CA ILE A 301 18.29 0.43 -0.63
C ILE A 301 19.72 0.87 -0.87
N SER A 302 20.49 0.01 -1.53
CA SER A 302 21.78 0.35 -2.13
C SER A 302 21.56 0.91 -3.54
N ILE A 303 21.81 2.20 -3.73
CA ILE A 303 21.75 2.84 -5.06
C ILE A 303 22.75 2.20 -6.02
N ASP A 304 23.90 1.74 -5.53
CA ASP A 304 24.91 1.09 -6.38
C ASP A 304 24.42 -0.25 -6.92
N SER A 305 23.73 -1.04 -6.09
CA SER A 305 23.15 -2.32 -6.52
C SER A 305 22.00 -2.11 -7.50
N ILE A 306 21.13 -1.13 -7.23
CA ILE A 306 20.02 -0.81 -8.13
C ILE A 306 20.53 -0.27 -9.48
N ASP A 307 21.53 0.62 -9.48
CA ASP A 307 22.10 1.18 -10.70
C ASP A 307 22.76 0.10 -11.58
N ALA A 308 23.44 -0.88 -10.98
CA ALA A 308 24.06 -1.98 -11.71
C ALA A 308 23.02 -2.87 -12.40
N GLU A 309 21.98 -3.30 -11.68
CA GLU A 309 20.88 -4.10 -12.24
C GLU A 309 20.10 -3.32 -13.32
N ALA A 310 19.85 -2.04 -13.06
CA ALA A 310 19.19 -1.15 -14.02
C ALA A 310 20.01 -1.00 -15.31
N GLU A 311 21.34 -0.96 -15.23
CA GLU A 311 22.25 -0.88 -16.37
C GLU A 311 22.18 -2.15 -17.23
N GLU A 312 22.25 -3.33 -16.62
CA GLU A 312 22.15 -4.61 -17.33
C GLU A 312 20.79 -4.79 -18.01
N ILE A 313 19.68 -4.55 -17.31
CA ILE A 313 18.35 -4.64 -17.91
C ILE A 313 18.19 -3.63 -19.06
N SER A 314 18.86 -2.47 -18.98
CA SER A 314 18.81 -1.46 -20.03
C SER A 314 19.51 -1.88 -21.33
N GLU A 315 20.33 -2.95 -21.33
CA GLU A 315 20.89 -3.49 -22.58
C GLU A 315 19.81 -4.11 -23.48
N THR A 316 18.73 -4.63 -22.88
CA THR A 316 17.67 -5.37 -23.62
C THR A 316 16.30 -4.70 -23.54
N ASP A 317 15.97 -4.05 -22.43
CA ASP A 317 14.67 -3.40 -22.19
C ASP A 317 14.81 -2.15 -21.31
N PRO A 318 15.41 -1.06 -21.83
CA PRO A 318 15.54 0.21 -21.10
C PRO A 318 14.22 0.72 -20.51
N PRO A 319 13.07 0.68 -21.23
CA PRO A 319 11.81 1.14 -20.65
C PRO A 319 11.33 0.33 -19.44
N LYS A 320 11.65 -0.96 -19.38
CA LYS A 320 11.36 -1.79 -18.20
C LYS A 320 12.21 -1.35 -17.01
N ALA A 321 13.51 -1.14 -17.20
CA ALA A 321 14.39 -0.64 -16.14
C ALA A 321 13.92 0.73 -15.62
N GLU A 322 13.55 1.65 -16.52
CA GLU A 322 13.01 2.97 -16.17
C GLU A 322 11.69 2.91 -15.39
N ARG A 323 10.78 1.99 -15.72
CA ARG A 323 9.54 1.78 -14.97
C ARG A 323 9.81 1.20 -13.59
N TRP A 324 10.62 0.16 -13.52
CA TRP A 324 10.85 -0.61 -12.29
C TRP A 324 11.67 0.18 -11.27
N PHE A 325 12.81 0.72 -11.69
CA PHE A 325 13.75 1.42 -10.80
C PHE A 325 13.66 2.93 -10.91
N GLY A 326 13.42 3.44 -12.12
CA GLY A 326 13.37 4.88 -12.37
C GLY A 326 12.06 5.57 -11.97
N ASN A 327 11.04 4.81 -11.57
CA ASN A 327 9.70 5.32 -11.24
C ASN A 327 9.12 6.22 -12.35
N ARG A 328 9.37 5.89 -13.63
CA ARG A 328 8.88 6.63 -14.80
C ARG A 328 7.77 5.90 -15.55
N LEU A 329 6.79 6.66 -16.04
CA LEU A 329 5.75 6.18 -16.95
C LEU A 329 6.26 6.19 -18.41
N VAL A 330 7.10 5.22 -18.76
CA VAL A 330 7.59 5.02 -20.13
C VAL A 330 6.86 3.87 -20.82
N GLN A 331 6.56 4.03 -22.11
CA GLN A 331 5.98 2.96 -22.93
C GLN A 331 7.02 1.88 -23.17
N GLY A 332 6.61 0.60 -23.11
CA GLY A 332 7.49 -0.50 -23.50
C GLY A 332 7.79 -0.43 -24.99
N VAL A 333 9.01 -0.81 -25.40
CA VAL A 333 9.28 -1.13 -26.80
C VAL A 333 8.48 -2.40 -27.09
N GLY A 334 7.34 -2.25 -27.78
CA GLY A 334 6.63 -3.41 -28.27
C GLY A 334 7.53 -4.10 -29.29
N ALA A 335 8.18 -5.20 -28.90
CA ALA A 335 8.92 -6.03 -29.83
C ALA A 335 7.92 -6.64 -30.84
N TRP A 336 7.66 -5.93 -31.94
CA TRP A 336 7.00 -6.53 -33.09
C TRP A 336 8.05 -7.10 -34.07
N MET A 337 9.31 -6.68 -34.04
CA MET A 337 10.39 -7.45 -34.67
C MET A 337 11.76 -6.97 -34.20
N ASP A 338 12.69 -7.90 -34.04
CA ASP A 338 14.11 -7.58 -34.07
C ASP A 338 14.42 -6.95 -35.44
N GLN A 339 15.17 -5.86 -35.46
CA GLN A 339 15.49 -5.16 -36.71
C GLN A 339 16.24 -6.11 -37.67
N ASP A 340 17.05 -7.00 -37.13
CA ASP A 340 17.75 -8.06 -37.86
C ASP A 340 16.80 -9.12 -38.46
N VAL A 341 15.66 -9.39 -37.80
CA VAL A 341 14.64 -10.32 -38.30
C VAL A 341 13.80 -9.69 -39.41
N TRP A 342 13.54 -8.38 -39.32
CA TRP A 342 12.88 -7.61 -40.39
C TRP A 342 13.77 -7.50 -41.64
N ASP A 343 15.05 -7.17 -41.47
CA ASP A 343 15.99 -7.02 -42.58
C ASP A 343 16.32 -8.37 -43.25
N GLY A 344 16.34 -9.47 -42.48
CA GLY A 344 16.49 -10.83 -43.01
C GLY A 344 15.30 -11.32 -43.87
N ALA A 345 14.11 -10.75 -43.69
CA ALA A 345 12.93 -11.07 -44.50
C ALA A 345 12.97 -10.41 -45.89
N TYR A 346 13.66 -9.27 -46.04
CA TYR A 346 13.84 -8.58 -47.32
C TYR A 346 15.11 -9.00 -48.08
N ALA A 347 16.07 -9.65 -47.43
CA ALA A 347 17.25 -10.19 -48.07
C ALA A 347 17.02 -11.50 -48.87
N ARG A 348 15.78 -12.00 -48.94
CA ARG A 348 15.36 -13.14 -49.77
C ARG A 348 14.21 -12.83 -50.74
N ALA A 349 14.04 -11.56 -51.12
CA ALA A 349 13.13 -11.15 -52.19
C ALA A 349 13.89 -11.02 -53.52
#